data_AF-A0A924VNS3-F1
#
_entry.id   AF-A0A924VNS3-F1
#
_cell.length_a   1.000
_cell.length_b   1.000
_cell.length_c   1.000
_cell.angle_alpha   90.00
_cell.angle_beta   90.00
_cell.angle_gamma   90.00
#
_symmetry.space_group_name_H-M   'P 1'
#
loop_
_entity.id
_entity.type
_entity.pdbx_description
1 polymer ?
#
loop_
_entity_poly.entity_id
_entity_poly.type
_entity_poly.pdbx_seq_one_letter_code
_entity_poly.pdbx_strand_id
1 'polypeptide(L)'
;MSKQSRMNNSIANKFMIRKSDNKSSGFTLVELLIVITIIAAISVITAVSYTAIQSRTKASKAVTLGEQVSRKAEGWFSVLGVYPTYTQLSTGKINVADATQTGPVEARIADPDSLYDATTGLPTDEKRVGYSKCTVGAQVEYYDAMAKAVIYIGIAGATTTAACT
;
A
#
# COMPACT_ATOMS: atom_id res chain seq x y z
N MET A 1 54.58 64.47 37.40
CA MET A 1 54.03 64.42 36.02
C MET A 1 54.44 63.11 35.37
N SER A 2 53.52 62.15 35.14
CA SER A 2 53.57 61.16 34.02
C SER A 2 52.70 59.91 34.21
N LYS A 3 52.32 59.51 35.44
CA LYS A 3 51.56 58.25 35.66
C LYS A 3 50.05 58.34 35.36
N GLN A 4 49.38 59.45 35.68
CA GLN A 4 47.92 59.60 35.43
C GLN A 4 47.57 59.64 33.93
N SER A 5 48.43 60.25 33.11
CA SER A 5 48.23 60.37 31.66
C SER A 5 48.34 59.03 30.92
N ARG A 6 49.12 58.07 31.45
CA ARG A 6 49.21 56.71 30.89
C ARG A 6 48.02 55.80 31.24
N MET A 7 47.27 56.09 32.30
CA MET A 7 46.06 55.32 32.65
C MET A 7 44.86 55.70 31.76
N ASN A 8 44.72 56.97 31.37
CA ASN A 8 43.56 57.40 30.57
C ASN A 8 43.59 56.87 29.12
N ASN A 9 44.78 56.69 28.53
CA ASN A 9 44.93 56.15 27.19
C ASN A 9 44.80 54.61 27.13
N SER A 10 44.97 53.93 28.27
CA SER A 10 44.75 52.48 28.41
C SER A 10 43.25 52.13 28.48
N ILE A 11 42.42 53.04 29.00
CA ILE A 11 40.97 52.88 29.06
C ILE A 11 40.33 53.12 27.68
N ALA A 12 40.86 54.08 26.90
CA ALA A 12 40.39 54.37 25.55
C ALA A 12 40.62 53.20 24.56
N ASN A 13 41.78 52.53 24.63
CA ASN A 13 42.08 51.38 23.76
C ASN A 13 41.47 50.05 24.26
N LYS A 14 40.99 50.00 25.52
CA LYS A 14 40.33 48.80 26.07
C LYS A 14 38.84 48.70 25.69
N PHE A 15 38.25 49.77 25.14
CA PHE A 15 36.85 49.78 24.66
C PHE A 15 36.72 49.72 23.12
N MET A 16 37.77 49.34 22.38
CA MET A 16 37.58 48.90 20.99
C MET A 16 36.98 47.49 20.98
N ILE A 17 35.66 47.40 21.18
CA ILE A 17 34.89 46.20 20.82
C ILE A 17 35.09 45.99 19.32
N ARG A 18 35.81 44.94 18.96
CA ARG A 18 36.00 44.50 17.58
C ARG A 18 34.61 44.36 16.94
N LYS A 19 34.34 45.14 15.89
CA LYS A 19 33.18 44.91 15.03
C LYS A 19 33.38 43.54 14.38
N SER A 20 32.57 42.55 14.78
CA SER A 20 32.50 41.28 14.05
C SER A 20 31.92 41.59 12.68
N ASP A 21 32.75 41.60 11.64
CA ASP A 21 32.30 41.65 10.25
C ASP A 21 31.64 40.31 9.90
N ASN A 22 30.41 40.13 10.38
CA ASN A 22 29.52 39.10 9.88
C ASN A 22 29.17 39.48 8.44
N LYS A 23 29.99 39.03 7.48
CA LYS A 23 29.61 39.01 6.07
C LYS A 23 28.42 38.06 5.94
N SER A 24 27.22 38.60 6.11
CA SER A 24 26.00 37.96 5.66
C SER A 24 26.03 37.92 4.13
N SER A 25 26.63 36.86 3.57
CA SER A 25 26.41 36.51 2.17
C SER A 25 24.94 36.15 2.02
N GLY A 26 24.14 37.07 1.49
CA GLY A 26 22.74 36.83 1.19
C GLY A 26 22.61 35.80 0.07
N PHE A 27 21.58 34.96 0.16
CA PHE A 27 21.19 34.04 -0.90
C PHE A 27 20.81 34.86 -2.13
N THR A 28 21.42 34.62 -3.28
CA THR A 28 21.03 35.34 -4.50
C THR A 28 19.66 34.86 -4.96
N LEU A 29 18.85 35.75 -5.58
CA LEU A 29 17.57 35.34 -6.17
C LEU A 29 17.77 34.21 -7.19
N VAL A 30 18.91 34.19 -7.88
CA VAL A 30 19.26 33.15 -8.86
C VAL A 30 19.53 31.81 -8.17
N GLU A 31 20.23 31.80 -7.04
CA GLU A 31 20.44 30.59 -6.25
C GLU A 31 19.12 29.99 -5.76
N LEU A 32 18.16 30.81 -5.34
CA LEU A 32 16.84 30.30 -4.93
C LEU A 32 16.00 29.87 -6.14
N LEU A 33 16.08 30.61 -7.25
CA LEU A 33 15.31 30.36 -8.47
C LEU A 33 15.70 29.03 -9.12
N ILE A 34 17.00 28.73 -9.21
CA ILE A 34 17.43 27.47 -9.82
C ILE A 34 17.03 26.27 -8.96
N VAL A 35 17.00 26.41 -7.64
CA VAL A 35 16.57 25.34 -6.74
C VAL A 35 15.10 25.01 -6.93
N ILE A 36 14.22 26.02 -6.93
CA ILE A 36 12.78 25.77 -7.10
C ILE A 36 12.43 25.22 -8.47
N THR A 37 13.14 25.65 -9.52
CA THR A 37 12.91 25.18 -10.89
C THR A 37 13.34 23.72 -11.06
N ILE A 38 14.48 23.33 -10.49
CA ILE A 38 14.94 21.93 -10.50
C ILE A 38 13.96 21.04 -9.74
N ILE A 39 13.50 21.46 -8.55
CA ILE A 39 12.52 20.69 -7.77
C ILE A 39 11.21 20.56 -8.56
N ALA A 40 10.75 21.63 -9.21
CA ALA A 40 9.54 21.62 -10.03
C ALA A 40 9.64 20.62 -11.19
N ALA A 41 10.75 20.63 -11.93
CA ALA A 41 10.95 19.73 -13.07
C ALA A 41 10.94 18.25 -12.65
N ILE A 42 11.67 17.90 -11.59
CA ILE A 42 11.76 16.52 -11.11
C ILE A 42 10.42 16.07 -10.51
N SER A 43 9.75 16.94 -9.75
CA SER A 43 8.46 16.64 -9.11
C SER A 43 7.38 16.23 -10.12
N VAL A 44 7.32 16.89 -11.27
CA VAL A 44 6.33 16.55 -12.31
C VAL A 44 6.59 15.17 -12.90
N ILE A 45 7.85 14.84 -13.21
CA ILE A 45 8.22 13.54 -13.78
C ILE A 45 7.98 12.40 -12.78
N THR A 46 8.36 12.63 -11.51
CA THR A 46 8.15 11.64 -10.44
C THR A 46 6.67 11.42 -10.16
N ALA A 47 5.82 12.45 -10.22
CA ALA A 47 4.38 12.30 -9.99
C ALA A 47 3.71 11.34 -10.97
N VAL A 48 3.95 11.47 -12.27
CA VAL A 48 3.36 10.58 -13.30
C VAL A 48 3.83 9.14 -13.12
N SER A 49 5.13 8.98 -12.88
CA SER A 49 5.75 7.66 -12.68
C SER A 49 5.24 7.00 -11.40
N TYR A 50 5.04 7.79 -10.35
CA TYR A 50 4.55 7.31 -9.05
C TYR A 50 3.14 6.76 -9.14
N THR A 51 2.21 7.46 -9.82
CA THR A 51 0.85 6.95 -10.04
C THR A 51 0.86 5.62 -10.81
N ALA A 52 1.69 5.50 -11.86
CA ALA A 52 1.78 4.27 -12.63
C ALA A 52 2.35 3.09 -11.82
N ILE A 53 3.39 3.32 -11.00
CA ILE A 53 3.98 2.30 -10.13
C ILE A 53 3.01 1.89 -9.02
N GLN A 54 2.25 2.83 -8.47
CA GLN A 54 1.22 2.52 -7.49
C GLN A 54 0.15 1.59 -8.07
N SER A 55 -0.37 1.88 -9.26
CA SER A 55 -1.35 1.00 -9.92
C SER A 55 -0.80 -0.41 -10.15
N ARG A 56 0.46 -0.55 -10.58
CA ARG A 56 1.13 -1.86 -10.72
C ARG A 56 1.25 -2.61 -9.41
N THR A 57 1.63 -1.90 -8.35
CA THR A 57 1.77 -2.48 -7.01
C THR A 57 0.42 -2.94 -6.47
N LYS A 58 -0.63 -2.13 -6.66
CA LYS A 58 -2.00 -2.47 -6.28
C LYS A 58 -2.50 -3.70 -7.04
N ALA A 59 -2.33 -3.74 -8.35
CA ALA A 59 -2.70 -4.89 -9.17
C ALA A 59 -1.95 -6.16 -8.73
N SER A 60 -0.63 -6.09 -8.53
CA SER A 60 0.16 -7.23 -8.07
C SER A 60 -0.28 -7.76 -6.69
N LYS A 61 -0.68 -6.88 -5.77
CA LYS A 61 -1.25 -7.27 -4.48
C LYS A 61 -2.58 -7.99 -4.64
N ALA A 62 -3.48 -7.45 -5.46
CA ALA A 62 -4.79 -8.04 -5.73
C ALA A 62 -4.67 -9.43 -6.36
N VAL A 63 -3.79 -9.58 -7.37
CA VAL A 63 -3.47 -10.87 -8.00
C VAL A 63 -2.96 -11.88 -6.96
N THR A 64 -1.99 -11.46 -6.14
CA THR A 64 -1.40 -12.33 -5.11
C THR A 64 -2.44 -12.79 -4.09
N LEU A 65 -3.31 -11.88 -3.63
CA LEU A 65 -4.43 -12.21 -2.75
C LEU A 65 -5.40 -13.19 -3.42
N GLY A 66 -5.76 -12.94 -4.68
CA GLY A 66 -6.67 -13.79 -5.43
C GLY A 66 -6.14 -15.22 -5.60
N GLU A 67 -4.87 -15.36 -5.96
CA GLU A 67 -4.19 -16.66 -6.06
C GLU A 67 -4.08 -17.37 -4.72
N GLN A 68 -3.83 -16.63 -3.63
CA GLN A 68 -3.80 -17.20 -2.30
C GLN A 68 -5.17 -17.80 -1.95
N VAL A 69 -6.26 -17.05 -2.14
CA VAL A 69 -7.62 -17.56 -1.89
C VAL A 69 -7.93 -18.77 -2.77
N SER A 70 -7.52 -18.73 -4.05
CA SER A 70 -7.71 -19.86 -4.97
C SER A 70 -7.05 -21.14 -4.45
N ARG A 71 -5.78 -21.06 -4.03
CA ARG A 71 -5.03 -22.19 -3.46
C ARG A 71 -5.66 -22.71 -2.17
N LYS A 72 -6.23 -21.82 -1.36
CA LYS A 72 -6.93 -22.18 -0.12
C LYS A 72 -8.22 -22.94 -0.40
N ALA A 73 -8.99 -22.50 -1.41
CA ALA A 73 -10.18 -23.22 -1.86
C ALA A 73 -9.84 -24.60 -2.47
N GLU A 74 -8.73 -24.72 -3.21
CA GLU A 74 -8.24 -26.01 -3.70
C GLU A 74 -7.79 -26.93 -2.56
N GLY A 75 -7.07 -26.40 -1.56
CA GLY A 75 -6.70 -27.14 -0.36
C GLY A 75 -7.92 -27.69 0.38
N TRP A 76 -9.00 -26.90 0.45
CA TRP A 76 -10.27 -27.34 1.03
C TRP A 76 -10.87 -28.51 0.25
N PHE A 77 -10.92 -28.40 -1.08
CA PHE A 77 -11.42 -29.46 -1.96
C PHE A 77 -10.58 -30.72 -1.86
N SER A 78 -9.25 -30.61 -1.72
CA SER A 78 -8.36 -31.76 -1.58
C SER A 78 -8.67 -32.63 -0.36
N VAL A 79 -9.27 -32.07 0.69
CA VAL A 79 -9.59 -32.80 1.93
C VAL A 79 -11.06 -33.19 2.01
N LEU A 80 -11.97 -32.30 1.64
CA LEU A 80 -13.42 -32.53 1.80
C LEU A 80 -14.13 -32.91 0.49
N GLY A 81 -13.44 -32.88 -0.65
CA GLY A 81 -13.99 -33.22 -1.97
C GLY A 81 -15.04 -32.24 -2.48
N VAL A 82 -15.24 -31.11 -1.81
CA VAL A 82 -16.28 -30.11 -2.13
C VAL A 82 -15.70 -28.73 -1.89
N TYR A 83 -15.95 -27.79 -2.80
CA TYR A 83 -15.55 -26.40 -2.60
C TYR A 83 -16.38 -25.74 -1.47
N PRO A 84 -15.73 -24.94 -0.61
CA PRO A 84 -16.41 -24.26 0.48
C PRO A 84 -17.37 -23.20 -0.05
N THR A 85 -18.38 -22.84 0.73
CA THR A 85 -19.10 -21.57 0.56
C THR A 85 -18.25 -20.41 1.06
N TYR A 86 -18.59 -19.17 0.71
CA TYR A 86 -17.96 -17.98 1.28
C TYR A 86 -17.95 -18.02 2.82
N THR A 87 -19.07 -18.38 3.45
CA THR A 87 -19.17 -18.46 4.92
C THR A 87 -18.26 -19.52 5.52
N GLN A 88 -18.11 -20.68 4.87
CA GLN A 88 -17.20 -21.73 5.32
C GLN A 88 -15.73 -21.33 5.17
N LEU A 89 -15.38 -20.68 4.04
CA LEU A 89 -14.02 -20.26 3.76
C LEU A 89 -13.57 -19.11 4.66
N SER A 90 -14.41 -18.10 4.86
CA SER A 90 -14.13 -16.95 5.72
C SER A 90 -14.02 -17.33 7.20
N THR A 91 -14.86 -18.25 7.68
CA THR A 91 -14.81 -18.70 9.09
C THR A 91 -13.82 -19.85 9.32
N GLY A 92 -13.38 -20.53 8.25
CA GLY A 92 -12.56 -21.73 8.33
C GLY A 92 -13.28 -22.88 9.05
N LYS A 93 -14.61 -22.98 8.91
CA LYS A 93 -15.46 -23.99 9.56
C LYS A 93 -16.21 -24.81 8.53
N ILE A 94 -16.29 -26.12 8.77
CA ILE A 94 -17.11 -27.02 7.92
C ILE A 94 -18.58 -26.69 8.14
N ASN A 95 -18.97 -26.54 9.41
CA ASN A 95 -20.32 -26.16 9.81
C ASN A 95 -20.26 -24.90 10.65
N VAL A 96 -20.80 -23.79 10.12
CA VAL A 96 -20.71 -22.47 10.77
C VAL A 96 -21.49 -22.43 12.09
N ALA A 97 -22.53 -23.26 12.23
CA ALA A 97 -23.33 -23.38 13.44
C ALA A 97 -22.68 -24.25 14.53
N ASP A 98 -21.65 -25.04 14.20
CA ASP A 98 -20.98 -25.95 15.14
C ASP A 98 -19.51 -25.55 15.31
N ALA A 99 -19.20 -24.92 16.44
CA ALA A 99 -17.87 -24.41 16.74
C ALA A 99 -16.78 -25.50 16.77
N THR A 100 -17.16 -26.76 16.96
CA THR A 100 -16.22 -27.89 17.07
C THR A 100 -15.72 -28.38 15.71
N GLN A 101 -16.47 -28.15 14.64
CA GLN A 101 -16.14 -28.63 13.30
C GLN A 101 -15.30 -27.61 12.52
N THR A 102 -13.98 -27.71 12.67
CA THR A 102 -13.02 -26.88 11.94
C THR A 102 -12.79 -27.41 10.53
N GLY A 103 -12.69 -26.47 9.58
CA GLY A 103 -12.21 -26.77 8.24
C GLY A 103 -10.73 -27.12 8.22
N PRO A 104 -10.21 -27.55 7.06
CA PRO A 104 -8.82 -27.96 6.90
C PRO A 104 -7.87 -26.80 7.18
N VAL A 105 -6.77 -27.06 7.91
CA VAL A 105 -5.88 -26.00 8.39
C VAL A 105 -5.16 -25.30 7.23
N GLU A 106 -4.79 -26.07 6.22
CA GLU A 106 -4.17 -25.61 4.98
C GLU A 106 -5.08 -24.68 4.18
N ALA A 107 -6.40 -24.80 4.33
CA ALA A 107 -7.41 -23.98 3.66
C ALA A 107 -7.79 -22.71 4.43
N ARG A 108 -7.24 -22.50 5.64
CA ARG A 108 -7.50 -21.28 6.41
C ARG A 108 -6.89 -20.06 5.73
N ILE A 109 -7.73 -19.04 5.61
CA ILE A 109 -7.35 -17.70 5.18
C ILE A 109 -6.65 -17.01 6.36
N ALA A 110 -5.49 -16.40 6.11
CA ALA A 110 -4.73 -15.71 7.15
C ALA A 110 -5.41 -14.40 7.61
N ASP A 111 -6.07 -13.71 6.68
CA ASP A 111 -6.81 -12.48 6.92
C ASP A 111 -8.22 -12.58 6.31
N PRO A 112 -9.25 -12.96 7.08
CA PRO A 112 -10.61 -13.11 6.56
C PRO A 112 -11.26 -11.77 6.18
N ASP A 113 -10.77 -10.63 6.67
CA ASP A 113 -11.32 -9.31 6.28
C ASP A 113 -10.96 -8.94 4.83
N SER A 114 -9.88 -9.56 4.30
CA SER A 114 -9.50 -9.47 2.90
C SER A 114 -10.46 -10.18 1.95
N LEU A 115 -11.42 -10.95 2.47
CA LEU A 115 -12.45 -11.64 1.69
C LEU A 115 -13.80 -10.90 1.74
N TYR A 116 -14.57 -10.98 0.67
CA TYR A 116 -15.99 -10.64 0.67
C TYR A 116 -16.80 -11.67 -0.14
N ASP A 117 -18.12 -11.64 0.04
CA ASP A 117 -19.03 -12.52 -0.67
C ASP A 117 -19.29 -12.00 -2.10
N ALA A 118 -18.73 -12.69 -3.09
CA ALA A 118 -18.86 -12.31 -4.51
C ALA A 118 -20.31 -12.41 -5.04
N THR A 119 -21.22 -13.07 -4.31
CA THR A 119 -22.65 -13.07 -4.70
C THR A 119 -23.36 -11.76 -4.33
N THR A 120 -22.75 -10.94 -3.48
CA THR A 120 -23.36 -9.71 -2.95
C THR A 120 -22.92 -8.44 -3.68
N GLY A 121 -21.88 -8.51 -4.50
CA GLY A 121 -21.35 -7.38 -5.24
C GLY A 121 -19.96 -7.65 -5.80
N LEU A 122 -19.44 -6.67 -6.52
CA LEU A 122 -18.12 -6.71 -7.17
C LEU A 122 -17.09 -5.90 -6.37
N PRO A 123 -15.78 -6.19 -6.51
CA PRO A 123 -14.75 -5.47 -5.80
C PRO A 123 -14.59 -4.07 -6.41
N THR A 124 -14.59 -3.05 -5.56
CA THR A 124 -14.34 -1.65 -5.97
C THR A 124 -12.88 -1.24 -5.82
N ASP A 125 -12.09 -2.01 -5.05
CA ASP A 125 -10.73 -1.67 -4.64
C ASP A 125 -9.82 -2.91 -4.59
N GLU A 126 -8.50 -2.70 -4.66
CA GLU A 126 -7.49 -3.76 -4.64
C GLU A 126 -7.33 -4.48 -3.29
N LYS A 127 -8.03 -4.02 -2.25
CA LYS A 127 -7.79 -4.42 -0.85
C LYS A 127 -8.43 -5.74 -0.48
N ARG A 128 -9.48 -6.14 -1.20
CA ARG A 128 -10.27 -7.33 -0.91
C ARG A 128 -10.53 -8.11 -2.18
N VAL A 129 -10.71 -9.41 -2.02
CA VAL A 129 -11.02 -10.35 -3.10
C VAL A 129 -12.34 -11.04 -2.80
N GLY A 130 -13.15 -11.23 -3.85
CA GLY A 130 -14.43 -11.88 -3.75
C GLY A 130 -14.27 -13.37 -3.97
N TYR A 131 -15.07 -14.15 -3.26
CA TYR A 131 -15.13 -15.59 -3.45
C TYR A 131 -16.57 -16.04 -3.61
N SER A 132 -16.83 -16.87 -4.61
CA SER A 132 -18.10 -17.57 -4.79
C SER A 132 -17.86 -19.03 -5.15
N LYS A 133 -18.70 -19.90 -4.61
CA LYS A 133 -18.79 -21.28 -5.06
C LYS A 133 -19.62 -21.31 -6.33
N CYS A 134 -19.13 -22.04 -7.34
CA CYS A 134 -19.80 -22.16 -8.62
C CYS A 134 -20.49 -23.52 -8.75
N THR A 135 -21.39 -23.64 -9.74
CA THR A 135 -21.95 -24.94 -10.13
C THR A 135 -20.84 -25.94 -10.48
N VAL A 136 -19.81 -25.48 -11.17
CA VAL A 136 -18.59 -26.24 -11.45
C VAL A 136 -17.42 -25.46 -10.86
N GLY A 137 -16.83 -26.00 -9.79
CA GLY A 137 -15.67 -25.41 -9.15
C GLY A 137 -15.97 -24.22 -8.23
N ALA A 138 -15.08 -23.24 -8.24
CA ALA A 138 -15.21 -22.01 -7.47
C ALA A 138 -14.55 -20.86 -8.23
N GLN A 139 -14.86 -19.63 -7.85
CA GLN A 139 -14.32 -18.45 -8.51
C GLN A 139 -13.83 -17.45 -7.47
N VAL A 140 -12.71 -16.81 -7.81
CA VAL A 140 -12.18 -15.65 -7.09
C VAL A 140 -12.21 -14.46 -8.01
N GLU A 141 -12.60 -13.31 -7.50
CA GLU A 141 -12.65 -12.05 -8.25
C GLU A 141 -11.86 -10.97 -7.52
N TYR A 142 -11.18 -10.11 -8.28
CA TYR A 142 -10.39 -9.02 -7.71
C TYR A 142 -10.38 -7.81 -8.64
N TYR A 143 -10.18 -6.62 -8.07
CA TYR A 143 -10.07 -5.39 -8.85
C TYR A 143 -8.61 -5.15 -9.28
N ASP A 144 -8.39 -5.07 -10.59
CA ASP A 144 -7.10 -4.70 -11.17
C ASP A 144 -7.04 -3.18 -11.37
N ALA A 145 -6.22 -2.51 -10.56
CA ALA A 145 -6.02 -1.06 -10.61
C ALA A 145 -5.30 -0.55 -11.88
N MET A 146 -4.66 -1.43 -12.66
CA MET A 146 -4.10 -1.11 -13.96
C MET A 146 -5.16 -1.21 -15.06
N ALA A 147 -5.92 -2.31 -15.08
CA ALA A 147 -6.99 -2.52 -16.07
C ALA A 147 -8.24 -1.68 -15.77
N LYS A 148 -8.37 -1.19 -14.53
CA LYS A 148 -9.58 -0.53 -13.99
C LYS A 148 -10.83 -1.38 -14.17
N ALA A 149 -10.67 -2.67 -13.93
CA ALA A 149 -11.70 -3.68 -14.17
C ALA A 149 -11.60 -4.80 -13.13
N VAL A 150 -12.69 -5.53 -12.99
CA VAL A 150 -12.74 -6.77 -12.21
C VAL A 150 -12.21 -7.91 -13.07
N ILE A 151 -11.31 -8.69 -12.50
CA ILE A 151 -10.73 -9.89 -13.12
C ILE A 151 -11.19 -11.12 -12.34
N TYR A 152 -11.48 -12.20 -13.06
CA TYR A 152 -11.97 -13.45 -12.50
C TYR A 152 -10.91 -14.56 -12.64
N ILE A 153 -10.71 -15.31 -11.57
CA ILE A 153 -9.91 -16.53 -11.50
C ILE A 153 -10.89 -17.69 -11.34
N GLY A 154 -10.97 -18.54 -12.35
CA GLY A 154 -11.76 -19.77 -12.31
C GLY A 154 -10.95 -20.92 -11.71
N ILE A 155 -11.56 -21.67 -10.80
CA ILE A 155 -10.99 -22.84 -10.13
C ILE A 155 -11.75 -24.07 -10.61
N ALA A 156 -11.03 -25.14 -10.98
CA ALA A 156 -11.60 -26.42 -11.44
C ALA A 156 -12.71 -26.28 -12.51
N GLY A 157 -12.47 -25.44 -13.52
CA GLY A 157 -13.37 -25.28 -14.66
C GLY A 157 -14.46 -24.22 -14.50
N ALA A 158 -14.43 -23.45 -13.40
CA ALA A 158 -15.28 -22.27 -13.26
C ALA A 158 -14.98 -21.21 -14.33
N THR A 159 -15.97 -20.36 -14.62
CA THR A 159 -15.87 -19.29 -15.63
C THR A 159 -14.83 -18.25 -15.24
N THR A 160 -14.16 -17.66 -16.24
CA THR A 160 -13.16 -16.59 -16.06
C THR A 160 -13.60 -15.26 -16.68
N THR A 161 -14.81 -15.20 -17.22
CA THR A 161 -15.32 -14.06 -17.99
C THR A 161 -16.50 -13.35 -17.34
N ALA A 162 -17.13 -13.97 -16.34
CA ALA A 162 -18.28 -13.43 -15.62
C ALA A 162 -18.39 -14.09 -14.24
N ALA A 163 -19.06 -13.39 -13.31
CA ALA A 163 -19.37 -13.89 -11.99
C ALA A 163 -20.14 -15.21 -12.03
N CYS A 164 -19.80 -16.14 -11.14
CA CYS A 164 -20.55 -17.38 -10.98
C CYS A 164 -21.97 -17.11 -10.49
N THR A 165 -22.90 -17.89 -11.03
CA THR A 165 -24.31 -17.96 -10.61
C THR A 165 -24.59 -19.30 -9.94
#